data_AF-A0A520AL22-F1
#
_entry.id   AF-A0A520AL22-F1
#
_cell.length_a   1.000
_cell.length_b   1.000
_cell.length_c   1.000
_cell.angle_alpha   90.00
_cell.angle_beta   90.00
_cell.angle_gamma   90.00
#
_symmetry.space_group_name_H-M   'P 1'
#
loop_
_entity.id
_entity.type
_entity.pdbx_description
1 polymer ?
#
loop_
_entity_poly.entity_id
_entity_poly.type
_entity_poly.pdbx_seq_one_letter_code
_entity_poly.pdbx_strand_id
1 'polypeptide(L)'
;STHIAELPGWINLGLTSDELDFATAPYTPIVVSNNEELLAVFEKNYDEAKAELKKANEEELAKRWVLRNGEQILSDMDKYGIIRIAFSQTTHHRAQLGVYFRLLGIPVPSSYGPTADDQSF
;
A
#
# COMPACT_ATOMS: atom_id res chain seq x y z
N SER A 1 -8.76 10.12 -1.02
CA SER A 1 -9.61 8.95 -1.36
C SER A 1 -8.83 7.82 -2.03
N THR A 2 -7.64 8.07 -2.58
CA THR A 2 -6.85 7.10 -3.37
C THR A 2 -5.89 6.23 -2.58
N HIS A 3 -5.65 6.54 -1.31
CA HIS A 3 -4.51 5.98 -0.58
C HIS A 3 -4.43 4.44 -0.60
N ILE A 4 -5.55 3.74 -0.40
CA ILE A 4 -5.59 2.26 -0.49
C ILE A 4 -5.18 1.76 -1.89
N ALA A 5 -5.56 2.47 -2.95
CA ALA A 5 -5.19 2.14 -4.33
C ALA A 5 -3.69 2.31 -4.62
N GLU A 6 -3.01 3.19 -3.88
CA GLU A 6 -1.59 3.50 -4.05
C GLU A 6 -0.67 2.58 -3.24
N LEU A 7 -1.16 1.97 -2.17
CA LEU A 7 -0.35 1.17 -1.25
C LEU A 7 0.38 -0.03 -1.89
N PRO A 8 -0.18 -0.77 -2.86
CA PRO A 8 0.60 -1.80 -3.56
C PRO A 8 1.86 -1.24 -4.23
N GLY A 9 1.83 0.00 -4.71
CA GLY A 9 2.97 0.67 -5.35
C GLY A 9 4.16 0.86 -4.42
N TRP A 10 3.96 0.85 -3.10
CA TRP A 10 5.04 0.94 -2.11
C TRP A 10 5.92 -0.32 -2.09
N ILE A 11 5.37 -1.46 -2.51
CA ILE A 11 6.15 -2.70 -2.67
C ILE A 11 7.12 -2.53 -3.85
N ASN A 12 6.63 -2.01 -4.98
CA ASN A 12 7.47 -1.70 -6.13
C ASN A 12 8.56 -0.69 -5.75
N LEU A 13 8.18 0.41 -5.07
CA LEU A 13 9.12 1.40 -4.55
C LEU A 13 10.21 0.76 -3.69
N GLY A 14 9.83 -0.10 -2.73
CA GLY A 14 10.78 -0.79 -1.86
C GLY A 14 11.76 -1.69 -2.61
N LEU A 15 11.33 -2.33 -3.69
CA LEU A 15 12.18 -3.24 -4.48
C LEU A 15 13.06 -2.51 -5.50
N THR A 16 12.58 -1.43 -6.09
CA THR A 16 13.24 -0.75 -7.23
C THR A 16 14.02 0.51 -6.84
N SER A 17 13.99 0.90 -5.57
CA SER A 17 14.77 2.00 -5.00
C SER A 17 15.47 1.57 -3.72
N ASP A 18 16.40 2.38 -3.25
CA ASP A 18 17.04 2.22 -1.94
C ASP A 18 16.62 3.33 -0.95
N GLU A 19 15.83 4.30 -1.41
CA GLU A 19 15.34 5.39 -0.58
C GLU A 19 14.09 6.07 -1.15
N LEU A 20 13.35 6.74 -0.28
CA LEU A 20 12.40 7.79 -0.62
C LEU A 20 12.78 9.05 0.15
N ASP A 21 13.03 10.14 -0.57
CA ASP A 21 13.32 11.45 0.01
C ASP A 21 12.20 12.45 -0.33
N PHE A 22 11.43 12.86 0.67
CA PHE A 22 10.35 13.83 0.47
C PHE A 22 10.82 15.22 0.07
N ALA A 23 12.08 15.59 0.30
CA ALA A 23 12.62 16.87 -0.13
C ALA A 23 12.87 16.93 -1.65
N THR A 24 13.06 15.77 -2.29
CA THR A 24 13.40 15.68 -3.72
C THR A 24 12.35 14.94 -4.55
N ALA A 25 11.48 14.16 -3.91
CA ALA A 25 10.34 13.46 -4.52
C ALA A 25 9.01 13.99 -3.95
N PRO A 26 8.56 15.18 -4.38
CA PRO A 26 7.29 15.73 -3.92
C PRO A 26 6.14 14.81 -4.33
N TYR A 27 5.30 14.44 -3.36
CA TYR A 27 4.13 13.63 -3.62
C TYR A 27 3.11 14.43 -4.43
N THR A 28 2.77 13.93 -5.62
CA THR A 28 1.68 14.45 -6.44
C THR A 28 0.52 13.47 -6.37
N PRO A 29 -0.59 13.81 -5.69
CA PRO A 29 -1.73 12.91 -5.59
C PRO A 29 -2.30 12.58 -6.96
N ILE A 30 -2.63 11.31 -7.18
CA ILE A 30 -3.36 10.90 -8.37
C ILE A 30 -4.80 11.42 -8.25
N VAL A 31 -5.25 12.17 -9.24
CA VAL A 31 -6.63 12.65 -9.32
C VAL A 31 -7.47 11.58 -10.02
N VAL A 32 -8.49 11.09 -9.34
CA VAL A 32 -9.48 10.14 -9.87
C VAL A 32 -10.88 10.73 -9.71
N SER A 33 -11.72 10.56 -10.72
CA SER A 33 -13.06 11.16 -10.78
C SER A 33 -14.19 10.14 -10.59
N ASN A 34 -13.88 8.85 -10.67
CA ASN A 34 -14.85 7.76 -10.55
C ASN A 34 -14.19 6.46 -10.04
N ASN A 35 -15.02 5.44 -9.78
CA ASN A 35 -14.57 4.16 -9.26
C ASN A 35 -13.73 3.36 -10.26
N GLU A 36 -14.00 3.48 -11.56
CA GLU A 36 -13.27 2.76 -12.60
C GLU A 36 -11.81 3.23 -12.65
N GLU A 37 -11.58 4.55 -12.61
CA GLU A 37 -10.25 5.15 -12.52
C GLU A 37 -9.53 4.75 -11.22
N LEU A 38 -10.24 4.74 -10.09
CA LEU A 38 -9.65 4.30 -8.81
C LEU A 38 -9.20 2.84 -8.85
N LEU A 39 -10.03 1.96 -9.42
CA LEU A 39 -9.70 0.54 -9.59
C LEU A 39 -8.54 0.36 -10.58
N ALA A 40 -8.51 1.12 -11.67
CA ALA A 40 -7.39 1.08 -12.62
C ALA A 40 -6.05 1.46 -11.97
N VAL A 41 -6.05 2.45 -11.06
CA VAL A 41 -4.85 2.80 -10.26
C VAL A 41 -4.44 1.63 -9.37
N PHE A 42 -5.38 1.00 -8.66
CA PHE A 42 -5.09 -0.14 -7.79
C PHE A 42 -4.53 -1.32 -8.58
N GLU A 43 -5.18 -1.73 -9.67
CA GLU A 43 -4.77 -2.87 -10.50
C GLU A 43 -3.39 -2.65 -11.10
N LYS A 44 -3.12 -1.44 -11.63
CA LYS A 44 -1.78 -1.08 -12.12
C LYS A 44 -0.71 -1.27 -11.03
N ASN A 45 -0.93 -0.69 -9.85
CA ASN A 45 0.03 -0.76 -8.76
C ASN A 45 0.21 -2.21 -8.26
N TYR A 46 -0.87 -2.98 -8.23
CA TYR A 46 -0.84 -4.40 -7.84
C TYR A 46 -0.05 -5.24 -8.83
N ASP A 47 -0.29 -5.09 -10.14
CA ASP A 47 0.38 -5.87 -11.17
C ASP A 47 1.88 -5.56 -11.23
N GLU A 48 2.26 -4.28 -11.12
CA GLU A 48 3.66 -3.86 -11.03
C GLU A 48 4.34 -4.44 -9.79
N ALA A 49 3.72 -4.30 -8.60
CA ALA A 49 4.25 -4.86 -7.36
C ALA A 49 4.42 -6.38 -7.41
N LYS A 50 3.43 -7.08 -7.97
CA LYS A 50 3.46 -8.54 -8.14
C LYS A 50 4.53 -8.97 -9.12
N ALA A 51 4.76 -8.22 -10.19
CA ALA A 51 5.82 -8.48 -11.15
C ALA A 51 7.21 -8.35 -10.51
N GLU A 52 7.44 -7.31 -9.70
CA GLU A 52 8.72 -7.12 -9.00
C GLU A 52 8.94 -8.15 -7.90
N LEU A 53 7.92 -8.47 -7.09
CA LEU A 53 8.01 -9.52 -6.07
C LEU A 53 8.39 -10.89 -6.66
N LYS A 54 7.93 -11.21 -7.87
CA LYS A 54 8.30 -12.46 -8.56
C LYS A 54 9.78 -12.51 -8.98
N LYS A 55 10.42 -11.35 -9.17
CA LYS A 55 11.84 -11.23 -9.55
C LYS A 55 12.76 -11.14 -8.33
N ALA A 56 12.22 -10.64 -7.20
CA ALA A 56 12.96 -10.47 -5.97
C ALA A 56 13.42 -11.81 -5.37
N ASN A 57 14.53 -11.76 -4.64
CA ASN A 57 15.07 -12.86 -3.85
C ASN A 57 15.36 -12.40 -2.42
N GLU A 58 15.68 -13.33 -1.53
CA GLU A 58 15.91 -13.03 -0.10
C GLU A 58 17.07 -12.03 0.13
N GLU A 59 18.12 -12.08 -0.70
CA GLU A 59 19.25 -11.16 -0.58
C GLU A 59 18.85 -9.72 -0.90
N GLU A 60 17.97 -9.52 -1.89
CA GLU A 60 17.41 -8.20 -2.21
C GLU A 60 16.60 -7.65 -1.04
N LEU A 61 15.80 -8.49 -0.39
CA LEU A 61 14.95 -8.09 0.72
C LEU A 61 15.74 -7.63 1.95
N ALA A 62 16.97 -8.13 2.13
CA ALA A 62 17.86 -7.76 3.23
C ALA A 62 18.65 -6.45 2.99
N LYS A 63 18.58 -5.87 1.78
CA LYS A 63 19.27 -4.61 1.49
C LYS A 63 18.63 -3.45 2.25
N ARG A 64 19.46 -2.47 2.61
CA ARG A 64 19.04 -1.26 3.32
C ARG A 64 18.12 -0.40 2.45
N TRP A 65 17.12 0.20 3.07
CA TRP A 65 16.17 1.13 2.49
C TRP A 65 15.86 2.28 3.45
N VAL A 66 15.87 3.53 2.97
CA VAL A 66 15.78 4.72 3.84
C VAL A 66 14.63 5.65 3.44
N LEU A 67 13.77 5.99 4.40
CA LEU A 67 12.83 7.12 4.28
C LEU A 67 13.46 8.37 4.88
N ARG A 68 13.48 9.48 4.14
CA ARG A 68 14.05 10.74 4.62
C ARG A 68 13.29 11.97 4.12
N ASN A 69 13.65 13.11 4.67
CA ASN A 69 13.27 14.43 4.20
C ASN A 69 14.51 15.32 4.22
N GLY A 70 15.24 15.35 3.10
CA GLY A 70 16.57 15.94 3.00
C GLY A 70 17.53 15.24 3.96
N GLU A 71 18.18 16.01 4.83
CA GLU A 71 19.14 15.49 5.81
C GLU A 71 18.50 14.71 6.97
N GLN A 72 17.17 14.82 7.16
CA GLN A 72 16.47 14.14 8.25
C GLN A 72 16.10 12.71 7.85
N ILE A 73 16.74 11.71 8.45
CA ILE A 73 16.31 10.31 8.35
C ILE A 73 15.03 10.11 9.18
N LEU A 74 13.94 9.75 8.51
CA LEU A 74 12.65 9.45 9.13
C LEU A 74 12.54 7.95 9.48
N SER A 75 13.14 7.09 8.65
CA SER A 75 13.25 5.67 8.92
C SER A 75 14.43 5.05 8.17
N ASP A 76 15.05 4.06 8.79
CA ASP A 76 16.14 3.26 8.23
C ASP A 76 15.83 1.79 8.51
N MET A 77 15.59 1.01 7.46
CA MET A 77 15.15 -0.38 7.55
C MET A 77 15.70 -1.18 6.38
N ASP A 78 15.34 -2.45 6.27
CA ASP A 78 15.59 -3.24 5.06
C ASP A 78 14.41 -3.14 4.07
N LYS A 79 14.61 -3.58 2.82
CA LYS A 79 13.56 -3.62 1.80
C LYS A 79 12.38 -4.49 2.23
N TYR A 80 12.63 -5.55 2.99
CA TYR A 80 11.58 -6.33 3.64
C TYR A 80 10.68 -5.48 4.55
N GLY A 81 11.27 -4.62 5.38
CA GLY A 81 10.58 -3.72 6.30
C GLY A 81 9.59 -2.80 5.61
N ILE A 82 9.99 -2.14 4.51
CA ILE A 82 9.08 -1.22 3.80
C ILE A 82 7.96 -1.99 3.10
N ILE A 83 8.23 -3.18 2.58
CA ILE A 83 7.18 -4.07 2.02
C ILE A 83 6.19 -4.50 3.11
N ARG A 84 6.68 -4.85 4.31
CA ARG A 84 5.83 -5.16 5.48
C ARG A 84 4.98 -3.98 5.91
N ILE A 85 5.52 -2.76 5.82
CA ILE A 85 4.74 -1.54 6.06
C ILE A 85 3.64 -1.38 5.01
N ALA A 86 3.92 -1.58 3.72
CA ALA A 86 2.91 -1.51 2.66
C ALA A 86 1.72 -2.45 2.93
N PHE A 87 2.00 -3.70 3.32
CA PHE A 87 0.95 -4.65 3.72
C PHE A 87 0.19 -4.19 4.96
N SER A 88 0.91 -3.73 6.00
CA SER A 88 0.30 -3.32 7.27
C SER A 88 -0.60 -2.09 7.10
N GLN A 89 -0.17 -1.12 6.30
CA GLN A 89 -0.98 0.05 5.93
C GLN A 89 -2.21 -0.37 5.13
N THR A 90 -2.08 -1.35 4.23
CA THR A 90 -3.23 -1.87 3.46
C THR A 90 -4.27 -2.47 4.40
N THR A 91 -3.86 -3.30 5.35
CA THR A 91 -4.76 -3.85 6.38
C THR A 91 -5.40 -2.75 7.22
N HIS A 92 -4.61 -1.77 7.67
CA HIS A 92 -5.07 -0.65 8.50
C HIS A 92 -6.14 0.21 7.78
N HIS A 93 -5.85 0.69 6.58
CA HIS A 93 -6.76 1.57 5.85
C HIS A 93 -7.97 0.82 5.28
N ARG A 94 -7.84 -0.47 4.95
CA ARG A 94 -8.99 -1.30 4.60
C ARG A 94 -9.97 -1.45 5.77
N ALA A 95 -9.48 -1.51 7.02
CA ALA A 95 -10.35 -1.51 8.20
C ALA A 95 -11.08 -0.16 8.37
N GLN A 96 -10.41 0.97 8.11
CA GLN A 96 -11.06 2.29 8.10
C GLN A 96 -12.16 2.37 7.04
N LEU A 97 -11.93 1.83 5.84
CA LEU A 97 -12.96 1.73 4.79
C LEU A 97 -14.17 0.89 5.25
N GLY A 98 -13.93 -0.21 5.98
CA GLY A 98 -14.99 -1.01 6.58
C GLY A 98 -15.88 -0.22 7.55
N VAL A 99 -15.30 0.69 8.35
CA VAL A 99 -16.08 1.61 9.20
C VAL A 99 -16.95 2.53 8.35
N TYR A 100 -16.44 3.07 7.25
CA TYR A 100 -17.24 3.90 6.34
C TYR A 100 -18.39 3.14 5.69
N PHE A 101 -18.17 1.90 5.26
CA PHE A 101 -19.25 1.06 4.75
C PHE A 101 -20.35 0.90 5.80
N ARG A 102 -19.99 0.58 7.05
CA ARG A 102 -20.97 0.46 8.13
C ARG A 102 -21.74 1.76 8.38
N LEU A 103 -21.06 2.91 8.42
CA LEU A 103 -21.70 4.21 8.64
C LEU A 103 -22.64 4.61 7.48
N LEU A 104 -22.37 4.13 6.27
CA LEU A 104 -23.17 4.38 5.08
C LEU A 104 -24.25 3.31 4.84
N GLY A 105 -24.41 2.34 5.75
CA GLY A 105 -25.36 1.23 5.58
C GLY A 105 -25.01 0.27 4.44
N ILE A 106 -23.75 0.25 4.01
CA ILE A 106 -23.21 -0.68 3.01
C ILE A 106 -22.72 -1.94 3.74
N PRO A 107 -23.07 -3.16 3.27
CA PRO A 107 -22.58 -4.40 3.88
C PRO A 107 -21.05 -4.45 3.95
N VAL A 108 -20.51 -4.76 5.12
CA VAL A 108 -19.06 -4.88 5.30
C VAL A 108 -18.59 -6.26 4.80
N PRO A 109 -17.66 -6.33 3.84
CA PRO A 109 -17.17 -7.61 3.34
C PRO A 109 -16.34 -8.34 4.41
N SER A 110 -16.41 -9.67 4.38
CA SER A 110 -15.57 -10.54 5.21
C SER A 110 -14.08 -10.27 4.98
N SER A 111 -13.29 -10.44 6.04
CA SER A 111 -11.83 -10.26 6.00
C SER A 111 -11.08 -11.56 6.24
N TYR A 112 -11.28 -12.15 7.42
CA TYR A 112 -10.75 -13.46 7.81
C TYR A 112 -11.84 -14.37 8.38
N GLY A 113 -13.07 -13.87 8.45
CA GLY A 113 -14.18 -14.46 9.16
C GLY A 113 -15.39 -13.52 9.10
N PRO A 114 -16.52 -13.98 9.64
CA PRO A 114 -17.81 -13.35 9.44
C PRO A 114 -17.85 -11.90 9.95
N THR A 115 -18.68 -11.09 9.30
CA THR A 115 -19.06 -9.75 9.75
C THR A 115 -20.51 -9.80 10.28
N ALA A 116 -20.98 -8.73 10.91
CA ALA A 116 -22.40 -8.67 11.29
C ALA A 116 -23.36 -8.73 10.06
N ASP A 117 -22.84 -8.47 8.86
CA ASP A 117 -23.62 -8.44 7.61
C ASP A 117 -23.52 -9.77 6.83
N ASP A 118 -22.49 -10.59 7.10
CA ASP A 118 -22.24 -11.88 6.45
C ASP A 118 -21.65 -12.87 7.46
N GLN A 119 -22.43 -13.91 7.81
CA GLN A 119 -22.06 -14.94 8.80
C GLN A 119 -21.34 -16.15 8.18
N SER A 120 -21.01 -16.11 6.88
CA SER A 120 -20.29 -17.19 6.21
C SER A 120 -18.79 -17.22 6.57
N PHE A 121 -18.20 -18.42 6.46
CA PHE A 121 -16.78 -18.71 6.67
C PHE A 121 -16.14 -19.20 5.37
#